data_AF-H8GXB7-F1
#
_entry.id   AF-H8GXB7-F1
#
_cell.length_a   1.000
_cell.length_b   1.000
_cell.length_c   1.000
_cell.angle_alpha   90.00
_cell.angle_beta   90.00
_cell.angle_gamma   90.00
#
_symmetry.space_group_name_H-M   'P 1'
#
loop_
_entity.id
_entity.type
_entity.pdbx_description
1 polymer ?
#
loop_
_entity_poly.entity_id
_entity_poly.type
_entity_poly.pdbx_seq_one_letter_code
_entity_poly.pdbx_strand_id
1 'polypeptide(L)'
;MVVGAEITHRVFRELPDLLRPGDLLVFNESRVIPARVMARKPVDAGGFGGGQVEVLLLREEEANVWSAYLKPARRAGNVLLLGPQGEHRAEVVGVLDDGARLLRFDHDLKPHLDEIGRLPLPPYIEAGDDEAHWRERYQTVYAQTPGSVAAPTAGLHFTPELLARLDARGIERASVTLHVGAGTFKPISGPVAEHVMHAERYAVSEATAGAIGRARAEGRRVVAVGTTTVRTLESAWDGEAVRAGEGDTRIFITPGTPVNVPDLLITNLHLPGSTLLLLVSAFAGEERIRAAYAAALAQDYRFYSLGDAMLLENVRD
;
A
#
# COMPACT_ATOMS: atom_id res chain seq x y z
N MET A 1 9.20 -8.04 -16.00
CA MET A 1 8.51 -8.23 -17.29
C MET A 1 8.06 -6.88 -17.80
N VAL A 2 8.20 -6.59 -19.09
CA VAL A 2 7.66 -5.38 -19.72
C VAL A 2 6.48 -5.79 -20.60
N VAL A 3 5.34 -5.11 -20.43
CA VAL A 3 4.10 -5.42 -21.15
C VAL A 3 3.65 -4.14 -21.88
N GLY A 4 3.91 -4.12 -23.18
CA GLY A 4 3.48 -3.08 -24.11
C GLY A 4 2.78 -3.70 -25.33
N ALA A 5 3.12 -3.22 -26.53
CA ALA A 5 2.74 -3.90 -27.78
C ALA A 5 3.28 -5.35 -27.84
N GLU A 6 4.47 -5.58 -27.28
CA GLU A 6 5.06 -6.90 -27.10
C GLU A 6 5.36 -7.15 -25.62
N ILE A 7 5.46 -8.43 -25.25
CA ILE A 7 5.93 -8.85 -23.93
C ILE A 7 7.42 -9.11 -24.02
N THR A 8 8.22 -8.42 -23.21
CA THR A 8 9.66 -8.68 -23.12
C THR A 8 10.13 -8.96 -21.70
N HIS A 9 11.19 -9.76 -21.60
CA HIS A 9 11.80 -10.17 -20.35
C HIS A 9 13.08 -9.37 -20.09
N ARG A 10 13.18 -8.79 -18.91
CA ARG A 10 14.24 -7.87 -18.46
C ARG A 10 14.48 -8.05 -16.97
N VAL A 11 15.62 -7.55 -16.49
CA VAL A 11 15.95 -7.48 -15.06
C VAL A 11 15.70 -6.08 -14.54
N PHE A 12 15.20 -5.93 -13.30
CA PHE A 12 14.78 -4.63 -12.77
C PHE A 12 15.86 -3.53 -12.82
N ARG A 13 17.15 -3.91 -12.68
CA ARG A 13 18.29 -2.98 -12.79
C ARG A 13 18.42 -2.30 -14.15
N GLU A 14 17.73 -2.81 -15.18
CA GLU A 14 17.69 -2.27 -16.54
C GLU A 14 16.58 -1.22 -16.71
N LEU A 15 15.79 -0.94 -15.66
CA LEU A 15 14.72 0.06 -15.69
C LEU A 15 15.15 1.43 -16.29
N PRO A 16 16.34 1.99 -15.99
CA PRO A 16 16.74 3.26 -16.58
C PRO A 16 16.79 3.24 -18.11
N ASP A 17 17.06 2.08 -18.72
CA ASP A 17 17.15 1.94 -20.18
C ASP A 17 15.78 1.78 -20.85
N LEU A 18 14.73 1.53 -20.07
CA LEU A 18 13.34 1.45 -20.51
C LEU A 18 12.62 2.82 -20.40
N LEU A 19 13.25 3.78 -19.73
CA LEU A 19 12.74 5.12 -19.50
C LEU A 19 13.43 6.14 -20.42
N ARG A 20 12.74 7.27 -20.63
CA ARG A 20 13.21 8.40 -21.45
C ARG A 20 13.60 9.55 -20.52
N PRO A 21 14.67 10.30 -20.84
CA PRO A 21 14.96 11.55 -20.13
C PRO A 21 13.71 12.44 -20.05
N GLY A 22 13.43 12.97 -18.87
CA GLY A 22 12.22 13.75 -18.58
C GLY A 22 11.00 12.93 -18.15
N ASP A 23 11.01 11.59 -18.21
CA ASP A 23 9.93 10.84 -17.56
C ASP A 23 9.86 11.18 -16.06
N LEU A 24 8.64 11.30 -15.53
CA LEU A 24 8.37 11.59 -14.12
C LEU A 24 7.94 10.31 -13.40
N LEU A 25 8.79 9.80 -12.50
CA LEU A 25 8.41 8.70 -11.60
C LEU A 25 7.71 9.24 -10.36
N VAL A 26 6.50 8.75 -10.11
CA VAL A 26 5.72 9.07 -8.92
C VAL A 26 5.74 7.89 -7.96
N PHE A 27 6.24 8.12 -6.75
CA PHE A 27 6.39 7.10 -5.71
C PHE A 27 5.35 7.30 -4.60
N ASN A 28 4.94 6.21 -3.94
CA ASN A 28 4.27 6.30 -2.64
C ASN A 28 5.31 6.24 -1.52
N GLU A 29 5.53 7.35 -0.83
CA GLU A 29 6.56 7.48 0.22
C GLU A 29 6.07 7.05 1.62
N SER A 30 4.90 6.41 1.71
CA SER A 30 4.39 5.96 2.99
C SER A 30 5.32 4.94 3.66
N ARG A 31 5.51 5.12 4.97
CA ARG A 31 6.36 4.32 5.83
C ARG A 31 5.51 3.39 6.70
N VAL A 32 5.93 2.13 6.76
CA VAL A 32 5.24 1.10 7.52
C VAL A 32 5.49 1.34 9.01
N ILE A 33 4.43 1.27 9.80
CA ILE A 33 4.50 1.33 11.26
C ILE A 33 4.32 -0.06 11.86
N PRO A 34 4.94 -0.35 13.02
CA PRO A 34 4.75 -1.60 13.76
C PRO A 34 3.37 -1.64 14.43
N ALA A 35 2.33 -1.77 13.61
CA ALA A 35 0.94 -1.61 14.02
C ALA A 35 0.30 -2.88 14.62
N ARG A 36 1.01 -4.03 14.62
CA ARG A 36 0.52 -5.27 15.24
C ARG A 36 0.98 -5.34 16.70
N VAL A 37 0.07 -5.13 17.64
CA VAL A 37 0.36 -5.10 19.08
C VAL A 37 -0.38 -6.24 19.77
N MET A 38 0.29 -6.94 20.69
CA MET A 38 -0.37 -7.92 21.55
C MET A 38 -1.01 -7.21 22.74
N ALA A 39 -2.28 -7.49 22.98
CA ALA A 39 -3.05 -6.97 24.10
C ALA A 39 -3.60 -8.09 24.98
N ARG A 40 -4.04 -7.72 26.18
CA ARG A 40 -4.72 -8.61 27.11
C ARG A 40 -5.92 -7.91 27.72
N LYS A 41 -6.95 -8.67 28.07
CA LYS A 41 -8.03 -8.15 28.91
C LYS A 41 -7.52 -7.90 30.34
N PRO A 42 -8.03 -6.87 31.04
CA PRO A 42 -7.84 -6.75 32.47
C PRO A 42 -8.25 -8.04 33.21
N VAL A 43 -7.57 -8.32 34.31
CA VAL A 43 -7.95 -9.37 35.26
C VAL A 43 -8.82 -8.71 36.33
N ASP A 44 -10.01 -9.25 36.56
CA ASP A 44 -10.92 -8.77 37.60
C ASP A 44 -10.48 -9.23 39.00
N ALA A 45 -11.16 -8.71 40.03
CA ALA A 45 -10.87 -9.03 41.43
C ALA A 45 -11.06 -10.53 41.78
N GLY A 46 -11.79 -11.29 40.95
CA GLY A 46 -11.98 -12.73 41.09
C GLY A 46 -10.92 -13.56 40.37
N GLY A 47 -9.94 -12.93 39.70
CA GLY A 47 -8.91 -13.61 38.93
C GLY A 47 -9.35 -14.03 37.52
N PHE A 48 -10.53 -13.62 37.05
CA PHE A 48 -11.00 -13.90 35.70
C PHE A 48 -10.56 -12.79 34.74
N GLY A 49 -10.06 -13.14 33.56
CA GLY A 49 -9.56 -12.15 32.59
C GLY A 49 -8.29 -12.63 31.87
N GLY A 50 -7.40 -11.70 31.53
CA GLY A 50 -6.05 -12.00 31.03
C GLY A 50 -5.96 -12.62 29.62
N GLY A 51 -7.10 -12.93 29.00
CA GLY A 51 -7.16 -13.48 27.64
C GLY A 51 -6.45 -12.56 26.64
N GLN A 52 -5.65 -13.16 25.77
CA GLN A 52 -4.89 -12.46 24.73
C GLN A 52 -5.77 -12.02 23.56
N VAL A 53 -5.46 -10.84 23.03
CA VAL A 53 -6.12 -10.23 21.87
C VAL A 53 -5.02 -9.59 21.04
N GLU A 54 -4.87 -10.02 19.80
CA GLU A 54 -4.03 -9.31 18.83
C GLU A 54 -4.79 -8.07 18.35
N VAL A 55 -4.11 -6.93 18.37
CA VAL A 55 -4.58 -5.63 17.89
C VAL A 55 -3.78 -5.26 16.65
N LEU A 56 -4.45 -5.13 15.51
CA LEU A 56 -3.88 -4.54 14.31
C LEU A 56 -4.40 -3.12 14.17
N LEU A 57 -3.60 -2.14 14.58
CA LEU A 57 -3.91 -0.72 14.43
C LEU A 57 -3.97 -0.37 12.94
N LEU A 58 -4.95 0.45 12.55
CA LEU A 58 -5.20 0.81 11.15
C LEU A 58 -4.91 2.28 10.91
N ARG A 59 -5.64 3.15 11.61
CA ARG A 59 -5.56 4.61 11.46
C ARG A 59 -5.91 5.28 12.78
N GLU A 60 -5.28 6.42 13.04
CA GLU A 60 -5.75 7.36 14.05
C GLU A 60 -6.88 8.20 13.45
N GLU A 61 -8.11 7.94 13.89
CA GLU A 61 -9.33 8.59 13.39
C GLU A 61 -9.49 9.99 13.99
N GLU A 62 -9.14 10.11 15.27
CA GLU A 62 -9.11 11.34 16.07
C GLU A 62 -7.92 11.24 17.03
N ALA A 63 -7.55 12.35 17.68
CA ALA A 63 -6.44 12.33 18.64
C ALA A 63 -6.64 11.22 19.68
N ASN A 64 -5.68 10.28 19.75
CA ASN A 64 -5.68 9.10 20.62
C ASN A 64 -6.82 8.10 20.40
N VAL A 65 -7.59 8.21 19.30
CA VAL A 65 -8.63 7.25 18.92
C VAL A 65 -8.20 6.53 17.66
N TRP A 66 -7.92 5.24 17.79
CA TRP A 66 -7.44 4.40 16.69
C TRP A 66 -8.52 3.44 16.22
N SER A 67 -8.72 3.33 14.91
CA SER A 67 -9.38 2.16 14.34
C SER A 67 -8.42 0.96 14.35
N ALA A 68 -8.93 -0.22 14.74
CA ALA A 68 -8.14 -1.43 14.84
C ALA A 68 -8.96 -2.69 14.54
N TYR A 69 -8.35 -3.67 13.88
CA TYR A 69 -8.88 -5.03 13.84
C TYR A 69 -8.39 -5.83 15.05
N LEU A 70 -9.32 -6.54 15.68
CA LEU A 70 -9.05 -7.34 16.88
C LEU A 70 -9.16 -8.83 16.57
N LYS A 71 -8.24 -9.64 17.08
CA LYS A 71 -8.27 -11.09 16.93
C LYS A 71 -7.97 -11.80 18.25
N PRO A 72 -8.94 -12.51 18.87
CA PRO A 72 -10.34 -12.66 18.46
C PRO A 72 -11.24 -11.48 18.90
N ALA A 73 -11.86 -10.76 17.95
CA ALA A 73 -12.69 -9.58 18.21
C ALA A 73 -13.81 -9.79 19.24
N ARG A 74 -14.53 -10.92 19.17
CA ARG A 74 -15.67 -11.21 20.06
C ARG A 74 -15.27 -11.35 21.53
N ARG A 75 -13.99 -11.59 21.82
CA ARG A 75 -13.50 -11.80 23.19
C ARG A 75 -12.75 -10.59 23.74
N ALA A 76 -12.62 -9.49 22.98
CA ALA A 76 -11.81 -8.35 23.38
C ALA A 76 -12.34 -7.62 24.64
N GLY A 77 -13.65 -7.69 24.90
CA GLY A 77 -14.27 -6.91 25.97
C GLY A 77 -14.23 -5.41 25.66
N ASN A 78 -14.41 -4.59 26.69
CA ASN A 78 -14.47 -3.12 26.54
C ASN A 78 -13.14 -2.43 26.84
N VAL A 79 -12.20 -3.11 27.51
CA VAL A 79 -10.90 -2.56 27.88
C VAL A 79 -9.82 -3.56 27.51
N LEU A 80 -8.74 -3.03 26.93
CA LEU A 80 -7.55 -3.78 26.55
C LEU A 80 -6.33 -3.13 27.18
N LEU A 81 -5.36 -3.96 27.55
CA LEU A 81 -4.05 -3.57 28.03
C LEU A 81 -3.02 -4.00 26.98
N LEU A 82 -2.43 -3.04 26.29
CA LEU A 82 -1.45 -3.22 25.23
C LEU A 82 -0.04 -3.09 25.82
N GLY A 83 0.90 -3.80 25.20
CA GLY A 83 2.30 -3.84 25.61
C GLY A 83 2.65 -5.08 26.44
N PRO A 84 3.95 -5.43 26.58
CA PRO A 84 4.39 -6.62 27.29
C PRO A 84 3.88 -6.71 28.74
N GLN A 85 3.74 -5.56 29.41
CA GLN A 85 3.29 -5.45 30.80
C GLN A 85 1.86 -4.89 30.92
N GLY A 86 1.20 -4.57 29.80
CA GLY A 86 -0.13 -3.97 29.78
C GLY A 86 -0.14 -2.49 30.16
N GLU A 87 0.97 -1.80 29.91
CA GLU A 87 1.22 -0.40 30.25
C GLU A 87 0.38 0.61 29.45
N HIS A 88 -0.19 0.20 28.31
CA HIS A 88 -1.03 1.06 27.48
C HIS A 88 -2.49 0.60 27.53
N ARG A 89 -3.31 1.31 28.30
CA ARG A 89 -4.74 1.02 28.40
C ARG A 89 -5.49 1.62 27.20
N ALA A 90 -6.38 0.82 26.62
CA ALA A 90 -7.31 1.22 25.57
C ALA A 90 -8.74 0.87 25.95
N GLU A 91 -9.67 1.78 25.70
CA GLU A 91 -11.11 1.54 25.80
C GLU A 91 -11.73 1.38 24.41
N VAL A 92 -12.58 0.36 24.24
CA VAL A 92 -13.35 0.16 23.03
C VAL A 92 -14.55 1.12 23.05
N VAL A 93 -14.48 2.19 22.26
CA VAL A 93 -15.47 3.28 22.26
C VAL A 93 -16.44 3.22 21.07
N GLY A 94 -16.23 2.30 20.14
CA GLY A 94 -17.10 2.15 18.98
C GLY A 94 -16.75 0.97 18.08
N VAL A 95 -17.61 0.74 17.10
CA VAL A 95 -17.45 -0.27 16.05
C VAL A 95 -17.79 0.38 14.73
N LEU A 96 -16.88 0.28 13.76
CA LEU A 96 -17.11 0.73 12.39
C LEU A 96 -17.86 -0.34 11.59
N ASP A 97 -18.48 0.05 10.47
CA ASP A 97 -19.30 -0.82 9.62
C ASP A 97 -18.54 -2.05 9.12
N ASP A 98 -17.23 -1.94 8.93
CA ASP A 98 -16.35 -3.02 8.49
C ASP A 98 -15.89 -3.94 9.62
N GLY A 99 -16.38 -3.72 10.84
CA GLY A 99 -16.08 -4.48 12.03
C GLY A 99 -14.81 -4.03 12.77
N ALA A 100 -14.08 -3.01 12.30
CA ALA A 100 -13.00 -2.41 13.08
C ALA A 100 -13.52 -1.83 14.40
N ARG A 101 -12.71 -1.87 15.45
CA ARG A 101 -13.00 -1.26 16.75
C ARG A 101 -12.33 0.10 16.85
N LEU A 102 -13.01 1.06 17.44
CA LEU A 102 -12.41 2.33 17.85
C LEU A 102 -11.84 2.15 19.25
N LEU A 103 -10.53 2.30 19.37
CA LEU A 103 -9.76 2.18 20.61
C LEU A 103 -9.32 3.57 21.05
N ARG A 104 -9.83 4.04 22.19
CA ARG A 104 -9.40 5.29 22.81
C ARG A 104 -8.28 5.00 23.80
N PHE A 105 -7.16 5.68 23.62
CA PHE A 105 -6.01 5.67 24.53
C PHE A 105 -6.00 6.94 25.38
N ASP A 106 -5.42 6.84 26.58
CA ASP A 106 -5.30 7.98 27.50
C ASP A 106 -4.16 8.95 27.07
N HIS A 107 -3.31 8.52 26.14
CA HIS A 107 -2.17 9.27 25.60
C HIS A 107 -1.88 8.87 24.16
N ASP A 108 -0.95 9.58 23.52
CA ASP A 108 -0.52 9.27 22.16
C ASP A 108 0.27 7.96 22.14
N LEU A 109 -0.27 6.95 21.45
CA LEU A 109 0.36 5.64 21.32
C LEU A 109 1.53 5.63 20.32
N LYS A 110 1.56 6.57 19.34
CA LYS A 110 2.54 6.54 18.23
C LYS A 110 3.99 6.41 18.68
N PRO A 111 4.47 7.15 19.70
CA PRO A 111 5.85 7.05 20.16
C PRO A 111 6.23 5.69 20.76
N HIS A 112 5.24 4.90 21.18
CA HIS A 112 5.44 3.61 21.83
C HIS A 112 5.36 2.42 20.87
N LEU A 113 4.87 2.62 19.64
CA LEU A 113 4.65 1.53 18.68
C LEU A 113 5.94 0.78 18.34
N ASP A 114 7.09 1.46 18.31
CA ASP A 114 8.37 0.80 18.05
C ASP A 114 8.77 -0.18 19.15
N GLU A 115 8.35 0.07 20.40
CA GLU A 115 8.66 -0.76 21.56
C GLU A 115 7.67 -1.92 21.72
N ILE A 116 6.38 -1.66 21.55
CA ILE A 116 5.30 -2.62 21.86
C ILE A 116 4.76 -3.36 20.64
N GLY A 117 4.98 -2.79 19.46
CA GLY A 117 4.40 -3.23 18.21
C GLY A 117 5.35 -4.11 17.41
N ARG A 118 4.77 -4.86 16.50
CA ARG A 118 5.47 -5.66 15.50
C ARG A 118 5.05 -5.26 14.11
N LEU A 119 5.91 -5.53 13.14
CA LEU A 119 5.55 -5.33 11.75
C LEU A 119 4.34 -6.21 11.36
N PRO A 120 3.28 -5.61 10.82
CA PRO A 120 2.12 -6.32 10.32
C PRO A 120 2.40 -6.99 8.96
N LEU A 121 3.34 -7.94 8.92
CA LEU A 121 3.67 -8.65 7.69
C LEU A 121 2.46 -9.44 7.15
N PRO A 122 2.23 -9.43 5.82
CA PRO A 122 1.27 -10.31 5.19
C PRO A 122 1.48 -11.78 5.56
N PRO A 123 0.41 -12.60 5.67
CA PRO A 123 0.50 -13.95 6.21
C PRO A 123 1.34 -14.93 5.36
N TYR A 124 1.59 -14.60 4.09
CA TYR A 124 2.44 -15.38 3.19
C TYR A 124 3.94 -15.04 3.30
N ILE A 125 4.31 -14.03 4.10
CA ILE A 125 5.71 -13.72 4.40
C ILE A 125 6.10 -14.47 5.67
N GLU A 126 6.95 -15.48 5.52
CA GLU A 126 7.53 -16.20 6.64
C GLU A 126 8.68 -15.38 7.23
N ALA A 127 8.36 -14.62 8.28
CA ALA A 127 9.30 -13.68 8.86
C ALA A 127 10.44 -14.36 9.63
N GLY A 128 10.23 -15.57 10.12
CA GLY A 128 11.07 -16.15 11.18
C GLY A 128 11.07 -15.25 12.43
N ASP A 129 12.14 -15.34 13.22
CA ASP A 129 12.30 -14.58 14.47
C ASP A 129 13.11 -13.27 14.32
N ASP A 130 13.49 -12.87 13.09
CA ASP A 130 14.35 -11.70 12.84
C ASP A 130 13.53 -10.44 12.49
N GLU A 131 12.87 -9.87 13.49
CA GLU A 131 12.06 -8.67 13.29
C GLU A 131 12.87 -7.45 12.83
N ALA A 132 14.12 -7.34 13.28
CA ALA A 132 15.01 -6.24 12.91
C ALA A 132 15.33 -6.26 11.41
N HIS A 133 15.64 -7.42 10.85
CA HIS A 133 15.84 -7.60 9.43
C HIS A 133 14.60 -7.18 8.62
N TRP A 134 13.40 -7.56 9.06
CA TRP A 134 12.17 -7.19 8.35
C TRP A 134 11.80 -5.71 8.46
N ARG A 135 12.16 -5.05 9.57
CA ARG A 135 11.98 -3.60 9.73
C ARG A 135 12.74 -2.79 8.67
N GLU A 136 13.91 -3.28 8.28
CA GLU A 136 14.67 -2.69 7.18
C GLU A 136 14.14 -3.17 5.81
N ARG A 137 13.96 -4.48 5.63
CA ARG A 137 13.64 -5.09 4.33
C ARG A 137 12.22 -4.80 3.84
N TYR A 138 11.25 -4.67 4.74
CA TYR A 138 9.85 -4.37 4.40
C TYR A 138 9.56 -2.87 4.38
N GLN A 139 10.54 -2.10 3.90
CA GLN A 139 10.46 -0.66 3.78
C GLN A 139 11.14 -0.20 2.49
N THR A 140 10.50 0.72 1.76
CA THR A 140 11.13 1.35 0.59
C THR A 140 12.24 2.29 1.04
N VAL A 141 13.31 2.39 0.24
CA VAL A 141 14.49 3.23 0.53
C VAL A 141 14.21 4.72 0.52
N TYR A 142 13.02 5.12 0.07
CA TYR A 142 12.54 6.50 -0.03
C TYR A 142 11.35 6.78 0.90
N ALA A 143 11.06 5.89 1.85
CA ALA A 143 9.93 6.08 2.76
C ALA A 143 10.17 7.20 3.78
N GLN A 144 9.16 8.06 3.95
CA GLN A 144 9.25 9.23 4.81
C GLN A 144 8.09 9.30 5.81
N THR A 145 6.85 9.15 5.33
CA THR A 145 5.64 9.47 6.13
C THR A 145 5.09 8.25 6.86
N PRO A 146 5.25 8.11 8.19
CA PRO A 146 4.76 6.96 8.94
C PRO A 146 3.23 6.89 8.95
N GLY A 147 2.69 5.68 8.80
CA GLY A 147 1.25 5.42 8.98
C GLY A 147 0.70 4.26 8.18
N SER A 148 1.49 3.63 7.31
CA SER A 148 1.03 2.44 6.58
C SER A 148 1.08 1.19 7.43
N VAL A 149 0.09 0.31 7.25
CA VAL A 149 0.08 -1.06 7.79
C VAL A 149 0.74 -2.03 6.81
N ALA A 150 1.03 -1.63 5.58
CA ALA A 150 1.76 -2.47 4.64
C ALA A 150 2.64 -1.63 3.72
N ALA A 151 3.74 -2.23 3.26
CA ALA A 151 4.66 -1.56 2.35
C ALA A 151 4.04 -1.42 0.95
N PRO A 152 4.30 -0.32 0.22
CA PRO A 152 4.05 -0.25 -1.22
C PRO A 152 5.07 -1.12 -1.96
N THR A 153 4.79 -2.42 -2.07
CA THR A 153 5.82 -3.44 -2.36
C THR A 153 6.47 -3.37 -3.74
N ALA A 154 5.81 -2.72 -4.71
CA ALA A 154 6.42 -2.43 -6.01
C ALA A 154 7.65 -1.51 -5.88
N GLY A 155 7.68 -0.69 -4.82
CA GLY A 155 8.79 0.17 -4.47
C GLY A 155 10.00 -0.53 -3.87
N LEU A 156 9.85 -1.75 -3.35
CA LEU A 156 10.94 -2.49 -2.69
C LEU A 156 12.02 -2.94 -3.68
N HIS A 157 11.73 -2.87 -4.98
CA HIS A 157 12.70 -3.18 -6.05
C HIS A 157 13.74 -2.08 -6.26
N PHE A 158 13.47 -0.86 -5.76
CA PHE A 158 14.38 0.28 -5.91
C PHE A 158 15.47 0.26 -4.85
N THR A 159 16.71 0.43 -5.31
CA THR A 159 17.89 0.63 -4.44
C THR A 159 18.40 2.06 -4.57
N PRO A 160 19.21 2.56 -3.60
CA PRO A 160 19.81 3.88 -3.71
C PRO A 160 20.64 4.05 -4.99
N GLU A 161 21.36 3.01 -5.42
CA GLU A 161 22.17 3.00 -6.64
C GLU A 161 21.31 3.08 -7.90
N LEU A 162 20.16 2.38 -7.91
CA LEU A 162 19.22 2.45 -9.02
C LEU A 162 18.60 3.85 -9.13
N LEU A 163 18.20 4.45 -8.01
CA LEU A 163 17.67 5.81 -7.97
C LEU A 163 18.71 6.82 -8.47
N ALA A 164 19.97 6.70 -8.06
CA ALA A 164 21.05 7.55 -8.54
C ALA A 164 21.27 7.41 -10.07
N ARG A 165 21.14 6.19 -10.62
CA ARG A 165 21.22 5.96 -12.08
C ARG A 165 20.04 6.57 -12.84
N LEU A 166 18.84 6.58 -12.25
CA LEU A 166 17.67 7.25 -12.81
C LEU A 166 17.88 8.76 -12.85
N ASP A 167 18.34 9.34 -11.73
CA ASP A 167 18.65 10.78 -11.62
C ASP A 167 19.71 11.20 -12.67
N ALA A 168 20.78 10.41 -12.82
CA ALA A 168 21.84 10.68 -13.80
C ALA A 168 21.38 10.64 -15.26
N ARG A 169 20.25 9.96 -15.54
CA ARG A 169 19.63 9.88 -16.87
C ARG A 169 18.59 10.98 -17.10
N GLY A 170 18.41 11.90 -16.14
CA GLY A 170 17.43 12.98 -16.22
C GLY A 170 15.99 12.52 -16.01
N ILE A 171 15.79 11.43 -15.25
CA ILE A 171 14.47 11.00 -14.81
C ILE A 171 14.07 11.83 -13.59
N GLU A 172 12.89 12.44 -13.64
CA GLU A 172 12.36 13.23 -12.52
C GLU A 172 11.65 12.33 -11.50
N ARG A 173 11.59 12.78 -10.25
CA ARG A 173 10.94 12.06 -9.15
C ARG A 173 9.97 12.97 -8.40
N ALA A 174 8.79 12.45 -8.10
CA ALA A 174 7.83 13.06 -7.19
C ALA A 174 7.24 12.01 -6.26
N SER A 175 6.62 12.47 -5.17
CA SER A 175 6.03 11.58 -4.17
C SER A 175 4.57 11.93 -3.90
N VAL A 176 3.78 10.89 -3.66
CA VAL A 176 2.50 10.97 -2.98
C VAL A 176 2.61 10.18 -1.67
N THR A 177 1.71 10.45 -0.74
CA THR A 177 1.52 9.57 0.41
C THR A 177 0.17 8.88 0.26
N LEU A 178 0.13 7.56 0.37
CA LEU A 178 -1.10 6.81 0.64
C LEU A 178 -0.81 5.78 1.72
N HIS A 179 -1.52 5.89 2.85
CA HIS A 179 -1.42 4.95 3.94
C HIS A 179 -2.20 3.68 3.60
N VAL A 180 -1.47 2.60 3.36
CA VAL A 180 -2.05 1.31 2.98
C VAL A 180 -2.69 0.68 4.20
N GLY A 181 -3.99 0.41 4.10
CA GLY A 181 -4.76 -0.20 5.17
C GLY A 181 -4.62 -1.73 5.18
N ALA A 182 -5.10 -2.38 6.24
CA ALA A 182 -5.13 -3.86 6.29
C ALA A 182 -6.11 -4.47 5.27
N GLY A 183 -7.08 -3.68 4.77
CA GLY A 183 -8.09 -4.11 3.81
C GLY A 183 -7.57 -4.38 2.40
N THR A 184 -6.43 -3.80 2.02
CA THR A 184 -5.88 -3.82 0.65
C THR A 184 -5.55 -5.22 0.15
N PHE A 185 -5.29 -6.17 1.07
CA PHE A 185 -4.93 -7.55 0.73
C PHE A 185 -6.09 -8.54 0.91
N LYS A 186 -7.28 -8.09 1.31
CA LYS A 186 -8.43 -9.00 1.43
C LYS A 186 -8.83 -9.47 0.01
N PRO A 187 -8.92 -10.80 -0.22
CA PRO A 187 -9.45 -11.32 -1.47
C PRO A 187 -10.88 -10.83 -1.70
N ILE A 188 -11.27 -10.70 -2.97
CA ILE A 188 -12.67 -10.45 -3.31
C ILE A 188 -13.47 -11.71 -2.96
N SER A 189 -14.46 -11.57 -2.08
CA SER A 189 -15.43 -12.61 -1.77
C SER A 189 -16.76 -12.27 -2.44
N GLY A 190 -17.24 -13.12 -3.35
CA GLY A 190 -18.50 -12.89 -4.07
C GLY A 190 -18.34 -12.11 -5.39
N PRO A 191 -19.43 -11.56 -5.93
CA PRO A 191 -19.41 -10.81 -7.18
C PRO A 191 -18.55 -9.54 -7.09
N VAL A 192 -17.78 -9.24 -8.14
CA VAL A 192 -16.91 -8.05 -8.20
C VAL A 192 -17.71 -6.76 -7.98
N ALA A 193 -18.93 -6.66 -8.52
CA ALA A 193 -19.79 -5.49 -8.39
C ALA A 193 -20.25 -5.20 -6.95
N GLU A 194 -20.17 -6.18 -6.05
CA GLU A 194 -20.55 -6.04 -4.64
C GLU A 194 -19.33 -5.76 -3.74
N HIS A 195 -18.11 -5.72 -4.31
CA HIS A 195 -16.90 -5.50 -3.54
C HIS A 195 -16.80 -4.05 -3.07
N VAL A 196 -16.65 -3.87 -1.75
CA VAL A 196 -16.48 -2.55 -1.13
C VAL A 196 -15.01 -2.31 -0.81
N MET A 197 -14.43 -1.29 -1.42
CA MET A 197 -13.08 -0.83 -1.09
C MET A 197 -13.06 -0.11 0.26
N HIS A 198 -12.13 -0.49 1.13
CA HIS A 198 -11.84 0.25 2.34
C HIS A 198 -11.25 1.63 1.98
N ALA A 199 -11.62 2.66 2.74
CA ALA A 199 -11.02 3.98 2.59
C ALA A 199 -9.54 3.95 2.99
N GLU A 200 -8.72 4.59 2.19
CA GLU A 200 -7.32 4.84 2.50
C GLU A 200 -7.05 6.33 2.37
N ARG A 201 -6.35 6.89 3.35
CA ARG A 201 -5.99 8.30 3.35
C ARG A 201 -4.80 8.52 2.44
N TYR A 202 -4.90 9.55 1.60
CA TYR A 202 -3.83 9.99 0.74
C TYR A 202 -3.53 11.48 0.92
N ALA A 203 -2.34 11.88 0.49
CA ALA A 203 -1.92 13.26 0.37
C ALA A 203 -1.10 13.45 -0.91
N VAL A 204 -1.39 14.54 -1.63
CA VAL A 204 -0.64 15.01 -2.79
C VAL A 204 -0.19 16.43 -2.51
N SER A 205 1.12 16.68 -2.55
CA SER A 205 1.67 18.02 -2.36
C SER A 205 1.44 18.91 -3.58
N GLU A 206 1.45 20.24 -3.40
CA GLU A 206 1.43 21.19 -4.53
C GLU A 206 2.60 20.97 -5.49
N ALA A 207 3.79 20.65 -4.96
CA ALA A 207 4.96 20.36 -5.76
C ALA A 207 4.74 19.13 -6.67
N THR A 208 4.16 18.06 -6.13
CA THR A 208 3.84 16.83 -6.88
C THR A 208 2.77 17.09 -7.93
N ALA A 209 1.67 17.75 -7.57
CA ALA A 209 0.61 18.11 -8.51
C ALA A 209 1.15 18.99 -9.65
N GLY A 210 1.97 19.98 -9.33
CA GLY A 210 2.63 20.84 -10.31
C GLY A 210 3.63 20.11 -11.20
N ALA A 211 4.41 19.17 -10.66
CA ALA A 211 5.32 18.34 -11.45
C ALA A 211 4.58 17.46 -12.46
N ILE A 212 3.48 16.83 -12.03
CA ILE A 212 2.62 16.03 -12.92
C ILE A 212 2.00 16.92 -14.01
N GLY A 213 1.48 18.09 -13.64
CA GLY A 213 0.92 19.05 -14.59
C GLY A 213 1.93 19.48 -15.65
N ARG A 214 3.17 19.82 -15.25
CA ARG A 214 4.26 20.15 -16.18
C ARG A 214 4.62 18.98 -17.10
N ALA A 215 4.79 17.79 -16.55
CA ALA A 215 5.11 16.60 -17.33
C ALA A 215 4.06 16.35 -18.43
N ARG A 216 2.77 16.47 -18.08
CA ARG A 216 1.68 16.32 -19.04
C ARG A 216 1.64 17.42 -20.09
N ALA A 217 1.80 18.68 -19.69
CA ALA A 217 1.81 19.82 -20.61
C ALA A 217 2.97 19.74 -21.63
N GLU A 218 4.09 19.15 -21.23
CA GLU A 218 5.29 18.95 -22.06
C GLU A 218 5.26 17.63 -22.86
N GLY A 219 4.19 16.83 -22.74
CA GLY A 219 4.06 15.54 -23.43
C GLY A 219 5.00 14.45 -22.90
N ARG A 220 5.54 14.62 -21.69
CA ARG A 220 6.39 13.64 -21.00
C ARG A 220 5.53 12.59 -20.30
N ARG A 221 6.10 11.42 -20.05
CA ARG A 221 5.38 10.31 -19.43
C ARG A 221 5.39 10.42 -17.92
N VAL A 222 4.25 10.16 -17.31
CA VAL A 222 4.07 9.95 -15.88
C VAL A 222 4.09 8.45 -15.60
N VAL A 223 5.01 8.02 -14.74
CA VAL A 223 5.23 6.62 -14.38
C VAL A 223 4.83 6.41 -12.93
N ALA A 224 3.74 5.71 -12.68
CA ALA A 224 3.33 5.36 -11.32
C ALA A 224 4.14 4.16 -10.81
N VAL A 225 4.72 4.29 -9.61
CA VAL A 225 5.36 3.18 -8.90
C VAL A 225 4.38 2.63 -7.88
N GLY A 226 3.75 1.51 -8.23
CA GLY A 226 2.77 0.80 -7.42
C GLY A 226 1.33 1.21 -7.72
N THR A 227 0.41 0.26 -7.54
CA THR A 227 -1.03 0.45 -7.71
C THR A 227 -1.64 1.44 -6.71
N THR A 228 -1.05 1.59 -5.53
CA THR A 228 -1.46 2.60 -4.54
C THR A 228 -1.20 4.02 -5.04
N THR A 229 -0.10 4.24 -5.76
CA THR A 229 0.17 5.49 -6.47
C THR A 229 -0.89 5.75 -7.54
N VAL A 230 -1.24 4.76 -8.37
CA VAL A 230 -2.31 4.90 -9.38
C VAL A 230 -3.62 5.33 -8.73
N ARG A 231 -4.05 4.63 -7.67
CA ARG A 231 -5.30 4.96 -6.97
C ARG A 231 -5.28 6.37 -6.38
N THR A 232 -4.15 6.81 -5.86
CA THR A 232 -3.99 8.18 -5.36
C THR A 232 -4.15 9.20 -6.48
N LEU A 233 -3.43 9.01 -7.59
CA LEU A 233 -3.44 9.93 -8.72
C LEU A 233 -4.83 10.01 -9.38
N GLU A 234 -5.49 8.87 -9.60
CA GLU A 234 -6.84 8.83 -10.17
C GLU A 234 -7.90 9.40 -9.21
N SER A 235 -7.70 9.29 -7.89
CA SER A 235 -8.63 9.87 -6.91
C SER A 235 -8.46 11.39 -6.78
N ALA A 236 -7.25 11.88 -7.02
CA ALA A 236 -6.93 13.31 -7.02
C ALA A 236 -7.16 13.97 -8.39
N TRP A 237 -7.53 13.21 -9.42
CA TRP A 237 -7.82 13.71 -10.77
C TRP A 237 -9.22 14.32 -10.83
N ASP A 238 -9.33 15.59 -11.23
CA ASP A 238 -10.61 16.30 -11.35
C ASP A 238 -11.20 16.30 -12.78
N GLY A 239 -10.54 15.62 -13.72
CA GLY A 239 -10.88 15.65 -15.14
C GLY A 239 -9.91 16.50 -15.99
N GLU A 240 -9.16 17.40 -15.37
CA GLU A 240 -8.22 18.31 -16.05
C GLU A 240 -6.81 18.25 -15.44
N ALA A 241 -6.71 18.16 -14.11
CA ALA A 241 -5.45 18.15 -13.38
C ALA A 241 -5.50 17.24 -12.15
N VAL A 242 -4.31 16.83 -11.68
CA VAL A 242 -4.17 16.23 -10.35
C VAL A 242 -4.21 17.35 -9.31
N ARG A 243 -5.12 17.26 -8.35
CA ARG A 243 -5.28 18.25 -7.27
C ARG A 243 -4.36 17.93 -6.11
N ALA A 244 -3.72 18.97 -5.59
CA ALA A 244 -3.03 18.91 -4.31
C ALA A 244 -4.04 18.91 -3.16
N GLY A 245 -3.65 18.28 -2.05
CA GLY A 245 -4.46 18.18 -0.85
C GLY A 245 -4.46 16.77 -0.27
N GLU A 246 -5.21 16.62 0.81
CA GLU A 246 -5.46 15.36 1.48
C GLU A 246 -6.88 14.88 1.20
N GLY A 247 -7.08 13.56 1.20
CA GLY A 247 -8.40 12.97 1.03
C GLY A 247 -8.41 11.50 1.39
N ASP A 248 -9.60 10.92 1.38
CA ASP A 248 -9.79 9.48 1.46
C ASP A 248 -10.14 8.95 0.07
N THR A 249 -9.54 7.83 -0.33
CA THR A 249 -9.91 7.12 -1.56
C THR A 249 -10.55 5.77 -1.27
N ARG A 250 -11.66 5.52 -1.95
CA ARG A 250 -12.29 4.20 -2.09
C ARG A 250 -12.34 3.76 -3.56
N ILE A 251 -11.51 4.36 -4.42
CA ILE A 251 -11.58 4.11 -5.86
C ILE A 251 -11.34 2.62 -6.13
N PHE A 252 -12.25 2.03 -6.90
CA PHE A 252 -12.16 0.65 -7.36
C PHE A 252 -11.99 0.65 -8.87
N ILE A 253 -10.77 0.39 -9.33
CA ILE A 253 -10.42 0.41 -10.75
C ILE A 253 -10.56 -1.02 -11.28
N THR A 254 -11.49 -1.22 -12.19
CA THR A 254 -11.80 -2.51 -12.84
C THR A 254 -11.73 -2.36 -14.36
N PRO A 255 -11.64 -3.46 -15.14
CA PRO A 255 -11.71 -3.36 -16.60
C PRO A 255 -12.88 -2.50 -17.07
N GLY A 256 -12.62 -1.58 -18.01
CA GLY A 256 -13.56 -0.56 -18.46
C GLY A 256 -13.51 0.77 -17.67
N THR A 257 -12.84 0.82 -16.52
CA THR A 257 -12.54 2.10 -15.83
C THR A 257 -11.33 2.77 -16.49
N PRO A 258 -11.46 4.01 -16.99
CA PRO A 258 -10.32 4.72 -17.56
C PRO A 258 -9.30 5.07 -16.48
N VAL A 259 -8.02 4.86 -16.77
CA VAL A 259 -6.91 5.35 -15.94
C VAL A 259 -6.25 6.53 -16.66
N ASN A 260 -6.50 7.71 -16.14
CA ASN A 260 -6.28 8.96 -16.84
C ASN A 260 -4.87 9.49 -16.69
N VAL A 261 -4.24 9.35 -15.52
CA VAL A 261 -3.03 10.10 -15.15
C VAL A 261 -1.75 9.38 -15.59
N PRO A 262 -1.37 8.21 -15.04
CA PRO A 262 -0.12 7.54 -15.39
C PRO A 262 -0.17 6.93 -16.80
N ASP A 263 0.92 7.11 -17.53
CA ASP A 263 1.17 6.50 -18.84
C ASP A 263 1.81 5.11 -18.71
N LEU A 264 2.63 4.93 -17.66
CA LEU A 264 3.26 3.67 -17.31
C LEU A 264 2.99 3.30 -15.85
N LEU A 265 2.95 2.00 -15.56
CA LEU A 265 2.81 1.46 -14.21
C LEU A 265 3.91 0.44 -13.92
N ILE A 266 4.68 0.66 -12.86
CA ILE A 266 5.57 -0.34 -12.27
C ILE A 266 4.84 -1.01 -11.11
N THR A 267 4.66 -2.33 -11.15
CA THR A 267 3.95 -3.08 -10.10
C THR A 267 4.45 -4.52 -9.95
N ASN A 268 4.03 -5.24 -8.92
CA ASN A 268 4.31 -6.68 -8.76
C ASN A 268 3.37 -7.53 -9.64
N LEU A 269 3.65 -8.83 -9.75
CA LEU A 269 2.67 -9.79 -10.24
C LEU A 269 1.65 -10.12 -9.13
N HIS A 270 0.37 -9.89 -9.40
CA HIS A 270 -0.73 -9.99 -8.44
C HIS A 270 -1.42 -11.35 -8.51
N LEU A 271 -2.23 -11.68 -7.51
CA LEU A 271 -2.95 -12.96 -7.51
C LEU A 271 -4.22 -12.94 -8.36
N PRO A 272 -4.61 -14.08 -8.94
CA PRO A 272 -5.97 -14.31 -9.42
C PRO A 272 -7.00 -13.98 -8.33
N GLY A 273 -8.10 -13.31 -8.72
CA GLY A 273 -9.17 -12.93 -7.79
C GLY A 273 -8.86 -11.75 -6.86
N SER A 274 -7.75 -11.03 -7.08
CA SER A 274 -7.42 -9.82 -6.33
C SER A 274 -7.93 -8.55 -7.03
N THR A 275 -8.26 -7.52 -6.24
CA THR A 275 -8.58 -6.17 -6.74
C THR A 275 -7.42 -5.56 -7.53
N LEU A 276 -6.18 -5.87 -7.15
CA LEU A 276 -4.97 -5.41 -7.84
C LEU A 276 -4.85 -6.00 -9.25
N LEU A 277 -5.26 -7.26 -9.46
CA LEU A 277 -5.31 -7.86 -10.80
C LEU A 277 -6.33 -7.14 -11.69
N LEU A 278 -7.49 -6.76 -11.14
CA LEU A 278 -8.49 -5.99 -11.89
C LEU A 278 -7.95 -4.61 -12.30
N LEU A 279 -7.24 -3.93 -11.41
CA LEU A 279 -6.62 -2.63 -11.72
C LEU A 279 -5.58 -2.75 -12.84
N VAL A 280 -4.66 -3.73 -12.78
CA VAL A 280 -3.66 -3.87 -13.86
C VAL A 280 -4.30 -4.29 -15.18
N SER A 281 -5.39 -5.05 -15.15
CA SER A 281 -6.18 -5.39 -16.34
C SER A 281 -6.90 -4.19 -16.92
N ALA A 282 -7.42 -3.28 -16.09
CA ALA A 282 -7.96 -2.00 -16.55
C ALA A 282 -6.87 -1.11 -17.18
N PHE A 283 -5.68 -1.12 -16.58
CA PHE A 283 -4.56 -0.29 -17.01
C PHE A 283 -3.95 -0.75 -18.33
N ALA A 284 -3.61 -2.03 -18.46
CA ALA A 284 -2.86 -2.57 -19.60
C ALA A 284 -3.72 -3.41 -20.56
N GLY A 285 -5.03 -3.53 -20.31
CA GLY A 285 -5.94 -4.36 -21.08
C GLY A 285 -5.94 -5.84 -20.66
N GLU A 286 -7.13 -6.45 -20.64
CA GLU A 286 -7.32 -7.82 -20.16
C GLU A 286 -6.54 -8.86 -20.97
N GLU A 287 -6.51 -8.73 -22.30
CA GLU A 287 -5.81 -9.69 -23.17
C GLU A 287 -4.29 -9.64 -22.96
N ARG A 288 -3.72 -8.43 -22.86
CA ARG A 288 -2.27 -8.26 -22.61
C ARG A 288 -1.88 -8.79 -21.25
N ILE A 289 -2.67 -8.53 -20.21
CA ILE A 289 -2.41 -9.06 -18.86
C ILE A 289 -2.55 -10.59 -18.83
N ARG A 290 -3.56 -11.17 -19.50
CA ARG A 290 -3.70 -12.62 -19.60
C ARG A 290 -2.49 -13.27 -20.27
N ALA A 291 -2.04 -12.71 -21.40
CA ALA A 291 -0.85 -13.18 -22.10
C ALA A 291 0.42 -13.04 -21.24
N ALA A 292 0.59 -11.90 -20.57
CA ALA A 292 1.71 -11.65 -19.67
C ALA A 292 1.76 -12.65 -18.51
N TYR A 293 0.63 -12.99 -17.91
CA TYR A 293 0.57 -13.96 -16.82
C TYR A 293 0.84 -15.39 -17.28
N ALA A 294 0.36 -15.77 -18.47
CA ALA A 294 0.72 -17.07 -19.07
C ALA A 294 2.23 -17.16 -19.34
N ALA A 295 2.84 -16.10 -19.89
CA ALA A 295 4.28 -16.02 -20.08
C ALA A 295 5.07 -16.03 -18.76
N ALA A 296 4.55 -15.37 -17.72
CA ALA A 296 5.17 -15.31 -16.41
C ALA A 296 5.24 -16.71 -15.76
N LEU A 297 4.15 -17.48 -15.84
CA LEU A 297 4.12 -18.86 -15.36
C LEU A 297 5.06 -19.77 -16.16
N ALA A 298 5.12 -19.61 -17.49
CA ALA A 298 6.00 -20.40 -18.34
C ALA A 298 7.50 -20.09 -18.16
N GLN A 299 7.83 -18.93 -17.57
CA GLN A 299 9.20 -18.46 -17.34
C GLN A 299 9.55 -18.41 -15.84
N ASP A 300 8.79 -19.10 -15.00
CA ASP A 300 9.01 -19.23 -13.55
C ASP A 300 9.18 -17.88 -12.82
N TYR A 301 8.42 -16.86 -13.23
CA TYR A 301 8.37 -15.60 -12.50
C TYR A 301 7.83 -15.80 -11.09
N ARG A 302 8.39 -15.07 -10.13
CA ARG A 302 7.94 -15.06 -8.75
C ARG A 302 6.80 -14.05 -8.59
N PHE A 303 5.73 -14.46 -7.95
CA PHE A 303 4.53 -13.63 -7.72
C PHE A 303 4.58 -12.97 -6.33
N TYR A 304 3.57 -12.15 -6.02
CA TYR A 304 3.36 -11.48 -4.73
C TYR A 304 4.32 -10.32 -4.44
N SER A 305 4.21 -9.78 -3.22
CA SER A 305 4.93 -8.61 -2.74
C SER A 305 6.45 -8.72 -2.81
N LEU A 306 7.01 -9.91 -2.62
CA LEU A 306 8.46 -10.15 -2.67
C LEU A 306 8.91 -10.84 -3.97
N GLY A 307 7.99 -11.02 -4.91
CA GLY A 307 8.26 -11.59 -6.22
C GLY A 307 8.85 -10.58 -7.19
N ASP A 308 8.76 -10.86 -8.48
CA ASP A 308 9.26 -10.02 -9.55
C ASP A 308 8.33 -8.82 -9.85
N ALA A 309 8.80 -7.94 -10.74
CA ALA A 309 8.10 -6.72 -11.14
C ALA A 309 7.67 -6.75 -12.62
N MET A 310 6.63 -5.96 -12.89
CA MET A 310 6.09 -5.64 -14.20
C MET A 310 6.24 -4.14 -14.46
N LEU A 311 6.61 -3.77 -15.69
CA LEU A 311 6.42 -2.43 -16.25
C LEU A 311 5.31 -2.56 -17.30
N LEU A 312 4.23 -1.80 -17.11
CA LEU A 312 3.02 -1.85 -17.93
C LEU A 312 2.87 -0.54 -18.69
N GLU A 313 2.50 -0.64 -19.97
CA GLU A 313 2.03 0.51 -20.75
C GLU A 313 0.51 0.63 -20.64
N ASN A 314 0.01 1.84 -20.42
CA ASN A 314 -1.43 2.12 -20.37
C ASN A 314 -2.06 1.90 -21.75
N VAL A 315 -3.15 1.14 -21.81
CA VAL A 315 -3.99 1.02 -23.01
C VAL A 315 -4.94 2.21 -23.01
N ARG A 316 -4.49 3.32 -23.62
CA ARG A 316 -5.36 4.42 -24.01
C ARG A 316 -5.75 4.24 -25.48
N ASP A 317 -7.01 4.55 -25.80
CA ASP A 317 -7.49 4.65 -27.18
C ASP A 317 -6.75 5.74 -27.98
#